data_AF-R0ITA2-F1
#
_entry.id   AF-R0ITA2-F1
#
_cell.length_a   1.000
_cell.length_b   1.000
_cell.length_c   1.000
_cell.angle_alpha   90.00
_cell.angle_beta   90.00
_cell.angle_gamma   90.00
#
_symmetry.space_group_name_H-M   'P 1'
#
loop_
_entity.id
_entity.type
_entity.pdbx_description
1 polymer ?
#
loop_
_entity_poly.entity_id
_entity_poly.type
_entity_poly.pdbx_seq_one_letter_code
_entity_poly.pdbx_strand_id
1 'polypeptide(L)'
;MGASRIETLPDELLDLIVQHVENRATLYALCLVSRDMNRIATARLYAHIQLEKDDFRHLRPLALLFWTSAPHRQVVRSFGVRHAYGGNLDPWPHHPELDAIISKNL
;
A
#
# COMPACT_ATOMS: atom_id res chain seq x y z
N MET A 1 -34.13 22.88 0.84
CA MET A 1 -33.47 21.57 1.03
C MET A 1 -32.25 21.82 1.90
N GLY A 2 -32.36 21.54 3.20
CA GLY A 2 -31.23 21.73 4.11
C GLY A 2 -30.18 20.69 3.78
N ALA A 3 -29.01 21.14 3.34
CA ALA A 3 -27.83 20.29 3.19
C ALA A 3 -27.65 19.53 4.50
N SER A 4 -27.65 18.21 4.43
CA SER A 4 -27.45 17.37 5.62
C SER A 4 -26.04 17.68 6.12
N ARG A 5 -25.84 17.94 7.43
CA ARG A 5 -24.52 18.27 8.03
C ARG A 5 -23.42 17.25 7.74
N ILE A 6 -23.78 16.06 7.25
CA ILE A 6 -22.89 15.00 6.80
C ILE A 6 -22.15 15.38 5.49
N GLU A 7 -22.65 16.35 4.73
CA GLU A 7 -22.13 16.70 3.39
C GLU A 7 -20.72 17.27 3.38
N THR A 8 -20.15 17.65 4.53
CA THR A 8 -18.75 18.09 4.64
C THR A 8 -18.13 17.64 5.96
N LEU A 9 -17.99 16.31 6.14
CA LEU A 9 -17.10 15.83 7.19
C LEU A 9 -15.65 16.22 6.81
N PRO A 10 -14.87 16.86 7.70
CA PRO A 10 -13.46 17.14 7.45
C PRO A 10 -12.67 15.87 7.15
N ASP A 11 -11.67 15.99 6.29
CA ASP A 11 -10.81 14.87 5.89
C ASP A 11 -10.12 14.21 7.08
N GLU A 12 -9.77 14.99 8.12
CA GLU A 12 -9.15 14.46 9.33
C GLU A 12 -10.08 13.52 10.09
N LEU A 13 -11.38 13.80 10.11
CA LEU A 13 -12.37 12.91 10.73
C LEU A 13 -12.59 11.66 9.89
N LEU A 14 -12.56 11.80 8.56
CA LEU A 14 -12.66 10.65 7.65
C LEU A 14 -11.44 9.75 7.79
N ASP A 15 -10.23 10.30 7.90
CA ASP A 15 -9.00 9.55 8.14
C ASP A 15 -9.06 8.82 9.49
N LEU A 16 -9.52 9.48 10.55
CA LEU A 16 -9.76 8.86 11.85
C LEU A 16 -10.76 7.69 11.79
N ILE A 17 -11.82 7.79 10.99
CA ILE A 17 -12.77 6.67 10.82
C ILE A 17 -12.11 5.53 10.04
N VAL A 18 -11.43 5.86 8.93
CA VAL A 18 -10.77 4.88 8.05
C VAL A 18 -9.64 4.15 8.79
N GLN A 19 -8.98 4.77 9.77
CA GLN A 19 -7.92 4.14 10.55
C GLN A 19 -8.38 2.85 11.25
N HIS A 20 -9.66 2.80 11.65
CA HIS A 20 -10.28 1.68 12.35
C HIS A 20 -10.80 0.58 11.42
N VAL A 21 -10.71 0.79 10.10
CA VAL A 21 -11.09 -0.23 9.11
C VAL A 21 -9.90 -1.15 8.87
N GLU A 22 -9.96 -2.35 9.44
CA GLU A 22 -8.91 -3.38 9.26
C GLU A 22 -9.17 -4.27 8.04
N ASN A 23 -10.43 -4.39 7.61
CA ASN A 23 -10.79 -5.24 6.49
C ASN A 23 -10.34 -4.61 5.16
N ARG A 24 -9.44 -5.30 4.46
CA ARG A 24 -8.88 -4.86 3.18
C ARG A 24 -9.94 -4.69 2.09
N ALA A 25 -10.95 -5.57 2.03
CA ALA A 25 -12.03 -5.46 1.05
C ALA A 25 -12.90 -4.22 1.29
N THR A 26 -13.12 -3.86 2.56
CA THR A 26 -13.80 -2.61 2.91
C THR A 26 -12.99 -1.39 2.51
N LEU A 27 -11.68 -1.38 2.75
CA LEU A 27 -10.79 -0.30 2.28
C LEU A 27 -10.83 -0.16 0.76
N TYR A 28 -10.83 -1.27 0.01
CA TYR A 28 -11.01 -1.24 -1.44
C TYR A 28 -12.34 -0.64 -1.87
N ALA A 29 -13.44 -1.01 -1.22
CA ALA A 29 -14.75 -0.44 -1.52
C ALA A 29 -14.78 1.07 -1.25
N LEU A 30 -14.18 1.52 -0.14
CA LEU A 30 -14.07 2.94 0.20
C LEU A 30 -13.29 3.73 -0.85
N CYS A 31 -12.25 3.14 -1.44
CA CYS A 31 -11.51 3.78 -2.53
C CYS A 31 -12.37 4.07 -3.78
N LEU A 32 -13.51 3.42 -3.94
CA LEU A 32 -14.38 3.56 -5.12
C LEU A 32 -15.54 4.54 -4.89
N VAL A 33 -15.74 5.03 -3.66
CA VAL A 33 -16.89 5.88 -3.31
C VAL A 33 -16.75 7.30 -3.85
N SER A 34 -15.58 7.92 -3.67
CA SER A 34 -15.30 9.28 -4.13
C SER A 34 -13.80 9.51 -4.30
N ARG A 35 -13.40 10.62 -4.93
CA ARG A 35 -11.98 10.97 -5.09
C ARG A 35 -11.30 11.23 -3.73
N ASP A 36 -12.00 11.86 -2.80
CA ASP A 36 -11.45 12.16 -1.47
C ASP A 36 -11.29 10.87 -0.65
N MET A 37 -12.28 9.97 -0.69
CA MET A 37 -12.16 8.64 -0.06
C MET A 37 -11.12 7.76 -0.72
N ASN A 38 -10.93 7.87 -2.03
CA ASN A 38 -9.81 7.24 -2.70
C ASN A 38 -8.47 7.69 -2.10
N ARG A 39 -8.28 9.01 -1.94
CA ARG A 39 -7.03 9.55 -1.38
C ARG A 39 -6.76 9.03 0.04
N ILE A 40 -7.77 9.07 0.91
CA ILE A 40 -7.63 8.68 2.32
C ILE A 40 -7.48 7.15 2.46
N ALA A 41 -8.41 6.37 1.89
CA ALA A 41 -8.40 4.93 2.03
C ALA A 41 -7.20 4.26 1.34
N THR A 42 -6.69 4.84 0.24
CA THR A 42 -5.49 4.32 -0.45
C THR A 42 -4.26 4.38 0.45
N ALA A 43 -4.05 5.48 1.17
CA ALA A 43 -2.94 5.61 2.10
C ALA A 43 -3.00 4.50 3.17
N ARG A 44 -4.19 4.20 3.69
CA ARG A 44 -4.40 3.12 4.66
C ARG A 44 -4.22 1.73 4.08
N LEU A 45 -4.74 1.50 2.88
CA LEU A 45 -4.68 0.22 2.16
C LEU A 45 -3.24 -0.27 1.92
N TYR A 46 -2.32 0.66 1.69
CA TYR A 46 -0.91 0.37 1.46
C TYR A 46 -0.01 0.63 2.68
N ALA A 47 -0.55 1.14 3.79
CA ALA A 47 0.22 1.31 5.03
C ALA A 47 0.64 -0.02 5.65
N HIS A 48 -0.11 -1.09 5.43
CA HIS A 48 0.18 -2.42 5.93
C HIS A 48 0.18 -3.42 4.79
N ILE A 49 1.36 -3.90 4.41
CA ILE A 49 1.54 -4.86 3.32
C ILE A 49 1.86 -6.22 3.92
N GLN A 50 1.01 -7.19 3.64
CA GLN A 50 1.24 -8.60 3.95
C GLN A 50 1.26 -9.37 2.64
N LEU A 51 2.38 -10.02 2.34
CA LEU A 51 2.49 -10.94 1.21
C LEU A 51 2.20 -12.35 1.70
N GLU A 52 1.19 -12.99 1.14
CA GLU A 52 0.79 -14.36 1.47
C GLU A 52 0.75 -15.23 0.20
N LYS A 53 1.13 -16.50 0.33
CA LYS A 53 1.04 -17.51 -0.74
C LYS A 53 1.69 -17.02 -2.05
N ASP A 54 0.88 -16.79 -3.09
CA ASP A 54 1.33 -16.41 -4.43
C ASP A 54 1.81 -14.96 -4.51
N ASP A 55 1.43 -14.09 -3.56
CA ASP A 55 1.87 -12.69 -3.53
C ASP A 55 3.38 -12.57 -3.27
N PHE A 56 4.00 -13.64 -2.76
CA PHE A 56 5.44 -13.70 -2.57
C PHE A 56 6.20 -13.39 -3.86
N ARG A 57 5.62 -13.69 -5.02
CA ARG A 57 6.22 -13.38 -6.33
C ARG A 57 6.59 -11.91 -6.50
N HIS A 58 5.82 -11.02 -5.90
CA HIS A 58 5.98 -9.57 -6.04
C HIS A 58 7.02 -8.96 -5.09
N LEU A 59 7.70 -9.77 -4.28
CA LEU A 59 8.69 -9.28 -3.30
C LEU A 59 9.81 -8.48 -3.96
N ARG A 60 10.38 -8.95 -5.08
CA ARG A 60 11.48 -8.25 -5.78
C ARG A 60 11.02 -6.92 -6.40
N PRO A 61 9.91 -6.86 -7.16
CA PRO A 61 9.35 -5.60 -7.60
C PRO A 61 9.06 -4.61 -6.47
N LEU A 62 8.51 -5.08 -5.35
CA LEU A 62 8.23 -4.25 -4.18
C LEU A 62 9.52 -3.74 -3.51
N ALA A 63 10.53 -4.60 -3.36
CA ALA A 63 11.83 -4.19 -2.83
C ALA A 63 12.46 -3.10 -3.68
N LEU A 64 12.44 -3.25 -5.01
CA LEU A 64 12.94 -2.22 -5.93
C LEU A 64 12.15 -0.91 -5.79
N LEU A 65 10.82 -0.98 -5.72
CA LEU A 65 9.97 0.20 -5.53
C LEU A 65 10.33 0.94 -4.24
N PHE A 66 10.51 0.21 -3.14
CA PHE A 66 10.88 0.83 -1.86
C PHE A 66 12.28 1.42 -1.91
N TRP A 67 13.26 0.76 -2.53
CA TRP A 67 14.62 1.28 -2.64
C TRP A 67 14.73 2.54 -3.48
N THR A 68 13.96 2.62 -4.58
CA THR A 68 14.00 3.74 -5.53
C THR A 68 13.08 4.89 -5.17
N SER A 69 11.95 4.63 -4.48
CA SER A 69 10.94 5.64 -4.23
C SER A 69 10.72 5.89 -2.74
N ALA A 70 11.36 6.94 -2.23
CA ALA A 70 11.20 7.39 -0.85
C ALA A 70 9.75 7.71 -0.45
N PRO A 71 8.91 8.37 -1.29
CA PRO A 71 7.52 8.66 -0.93
C PRO A 71 6.71 7.39 -0.66
N HIS A 72 6.86 6.37 -1.50
CA HIS A 72 6.15 5.09 -1.32
C HIS A 72 6.61 4.37 -0.06
N ARG A 73 7.93 4.38 0.22
CA ARG A 73 8.47 3.77 1.44
C ARG A 73 7.93 4.40 2.71
N GLN A 74 7.75 5.73 2.74
CA GLN A 74 7.26 6.46 3.92
C GLN A 74 5.79 6.16 4.25
N VAL A 75 4.98 5.77 3.26
CA VAL A 75 3.57 5.41 3.49
C VAL A 75 3.44 4.03 4.15
N VAL A 76 4.36 3.11 3.87
CA VAL A 76 4.34 1.75 4.42
C VAL A 76 4.80 1.74 5.87
N ARG A 77 3.87 1.46 6.79
CA ARG A 77 4.12 1.37 8.25
C ARG A 77 4.50 -0.03 8.71
N SER A 78 3.97 -1.06 8.07
CA SER A 78 4.39 -2.44 8.34
C SER A 78 4.47 -3.26 7.07
N PHE A 79 5.51 -4.07 6.98
CA PHE A 79 5.70 -5.04 5.90
C PHE A 79 5.90 -6.42 6.51
N GLY A 80 5.12 -7.40 6.07
CA GLY A 80 5.18 -8.77 6.54
C GLY A 80 5.12 -9.76 5.38
N VAL A 81 5.83 -10.87 5.53
CA VAL A 81 5.78 -11.99 4.59
C VAL A 81 5.38 -13.23 5.37
N ARG A 82 4.28 -13.88 4.97
CA ARG A 82 3.79 -15.10 5.59
C ARG A 82 3.80 -16.24 4.57
N HIS A 83 4.27 -17.40 5.01
CA HIS A 83 4.34 -18.61 4.20
C HIS A 83 5.10 -18.42 2.87
N ALA A 84 6.30 -17.84 2.96
CA ALA A 84 7.24 -17.75 1.86
C ALA A 84 7.84 -19.13 1.56
N TYR A 85 7.26 -19.86 0.60
CA TYR A 85 7.91 -21.03 0.04
C TYR A 85 8.80 -20.55 -1.11
N GLY A 86 10.12 -20.63 -0.90
CA GLY A 86 11.11 -20.18 -1.88
C GLY A 86 10.90 -20.89 -3.21
N GLY A 87 10.67 -20.13 -4.29
CA GLY A 87 10.58 -20.71 -5.63
C GLY A 87 9.85 -19.88 -6.68
N ASN A 88 8.92 -19.02 -6.30
CA ASN A 88 8.06 -18.31 -7.26
C ASN A 88 8.29 -16.78 -7.28
N LEU A 89 9.53 -16.31 -7.13
CA LEU A 89 9.83 -14.87 -7.22
C LEU A 89 9.78 -14.42 -8.67
N ASP A 90 8.99 -13.38 -8.98
CA ASP A 90 9.06 -12.69 -10.26
C ASP A 90 10.51 -12.22 -10.50
N PRO A 91 10.95 -12.10 -11.76
CA PRO A 91 12.25 -11.51 -12.05
C PRO A 91 12.33 -10.07 -11.51
N TRP A 92 13.55 -9.60 -11.28
CA TRP A 92 13.73 -8.18 -11.00
C TRP A 92 13.21 -7.34 -12.18
N PRO A 93 12.50 -6.24 -11.92
CA PRO A 93 12.10 -5.33 -12.98
C PRO A 93 13.33 -4.76 -13.70
N HIS A 94 13.19 -4.49 -15.01
CA HIS A 94 14.24 -3.82 -15.76
C HIS A 94 14.47 -2.42 -15.21
N HIS A 95 15.62 -2.20 -14.57
CA HIS A 95 16.03 -0.93 -14.02
C HIS A 95 17.52 -0.69 -14.34
N PRO A 96 17.90 0.47 -14.89
CA PRO A 96 19.25 0.70 -15.41
C PRO A 96 20.34 0.58 -14.33
N GLU A 97 20.01 0.90 -13.08
CA GLU A 97 20.94 0.86 -11.94
C GLU A 97 20.68 -0.32 -11.00
N LEU A 98 19.98 -1.36 -11.46
CA LEU A 98 19.53 -2.46 -10.61
C LEU A 98 20.67 -3.09 -9.80
N ASP A 99 21.80 -3.42 -10.44
CA ASP A 99 22.93 -4.07 -9.77
C ASP A 99 23.57 -3.18 -8.70
N ALA A 100 23.65 -1.88 -8.96
CA ALA A 100 24.15 -0.90 -7.99
C ALA A 100 23.20 -0.74 -6.79
N ILE A 101 21.88 -0.76 -7.04
CA ILE A 101 20.87 -0.69 -5.99
C ILE A 101 20.90 -1.97 -5.13
N ILE A 102 20.96 -3.14 -5.76
CA ILE A 102 21.04 -4.44 -5.09
C ILE A 102 22.28 -4.50 -4.19
N SER A 103 23.47 -4.21 -4.73
CA SER A 103 24.73 -4.25 -3.97
C SER A 103 24.80 -3.25 -2.81
N LYS A 104 24.02 -2.17 -2.86
CA LYS A 104 23.95 -1.17 -1.78
C LYS A 104 23.02 -1.58 -0.64
N ASN A 105 22.01 -2.42 -0.90
CA ASN A 105 20.92 -2.70 0.05
C ASN A 105 20.82 -4.17 0.49
N LEU A 106 21.71 -5.04 0.01
CA LEU A 106 21.88 -6.45 0.41
C LEU A 106 23.26 -6.64 1.04
#